data_AF-A0A8S3HNJ9-F1
#
_entry.id   AF-A0A8S3HNJ9-F1
#
_cell.length_a   1.000
_cell.length_b   1.000
_cell.length_c   1.000
_cell.angle_alpha   90.00
_cell.angle_beta   90.00
_cell.angle_gamma   90.00
#
_symmetry.space_group_name_H-M   'P 1'
#
loop_
_entity.id
_entity.type
_entity.pdbx_description
1 polymer ?
#
loop_
_entity_poly.entity_id
_entity_poly.type
_entity_poly.pdbx_seq_one_letter_code
_entity_poly.pdbx_strand_id
1 'polypeptide(L)'
;MPLLYSFRPIFILPKAIHLLEIVNLIIAFMFNSLMFYFFGGKTLSYFLLSTALGLSLHPISGHFIAEHYVFQQGYETYSYYGPLNAITYNVGYHNEHHDFPYIPGRNLPKVRKIAAEYYDYLPSYTSWIKVLYDFVTNDNVGPWARMTRPTKIGHIQVPSQQEYEQQLQNTVNQPKKQD
;
A
#
# COMPACT_ATOMS: atom_id res chain seq x y z
N MET A 1 4.06 -2.05 -7.74
CA MET A 1 3.30 -3.20 -7.20
C MET A 1 3.64 -4.45 -8.01
N PRO A 2 4.07 -5.55 -7.37
CA PRO A 2 4.35 -6.79 -8.11
C PRO A 2 3.07 -7.28 -8.80
N LEU A 3 3.11 -7.53 -10.11
CA LEU A 3 1.94 -7.93 -10.91
C LEU A 3 1.20 -9.16 -10.33
N LEU A 4 1.95 -10.08 -9.71
CA LEU A 4 1.41 -11.25 -9.02
C LEU A 4 0.68 -10.91 -7.71
N TYR A 5 1.05 -9.81 -7.03
CA TYR A 5 0.40 -9.36 -5.81
C TYR A 5 -1.04 -8.92 -6.07
N SER A 6 -1.32 -8.34 -7.25
CA SER A 6 -2.66 -7.90 -7.66
C SER A 6 -3.67 -9.04 -7.81
N PHE A 7 -3.21 -10.28 -8.05
CA PHE A 7 -4.09 -11.46 -8.16
C PHE A 7 -4.41 -12.12 -6.82
N ARG A 8 -3.63 -11.81 -5.77
CA ARG A 8 -3.78 -12.40 -4.43
C ARG A 8 -5.21 -12.28 -3.85
N PRO A 9 -5.92 -11.14 -3.98
CA PRO A 9 -7.29 -11.03 -3.46
C PRO A 9 -8.27 -12.03 -4.07
N ILE A 10 -8.05 -12.45 -5.32
CA ILE A 10 -8.91 -13.42 -6.02
C ILE A 10 -8.83 -14.80 -5.37
N PHE A 11 -7.65 -15.17 -4.86
CA PHE A 11 -7.42 -16.49 -4.26
C PHE A 11 -7.65 -16.52 -2.74
N ILE A 12 -7.36 -15.42 -2.03
CA ILE A 12 -7.43 -15.41 -0.55
C ILE A 12 -8.81 -15.02 -0.04
N LEU A 13 -9.46 -14.05 -0.68
CA LEU A 13 -10.78 -13.57 -0.26
C LEU A 13 -11.61 -13.23 -1.49
N PRO A 14 -12.05 -14.24 -2.25
CA PRO A 14 -12.86 -14.02 -3.45
C PRO A 14 -14.13 -13.29 -3.05
N LYS A 15 -14.35 -12.12 -3.65
CA LYS A 15 -15.62 -11.39 -3.52
C LYS A 15 -16.65 -12.02 -4.47
N ALA A 16 -17.92 -11.98 -4.07
CA ALA A 16 -19.01 -12.42 -4.92
C ALA A 16 -19.10 -11.52 -6.16
N ILE A 17 -19.23 -12.15 -7.34
CA ILE A 17 -19.34 -11.39 -8.60
C ILE A 17 -20.71 -10.74 -8.68
N HIS A 18 -20.73 -9.41 -8.77
CA HIS A 18 -21.97 -8.64 -8.92
C HIS A 18 -22.19 -8.19 -10.37
N LEU A 19 -23.45 -7.86 -10.72
CA LEU A 19 -23.82 -7.42 -12.07
C LEU A 19 -22.98 -6.23 -12.56
N LEU A 20 -22.69 -5.26 -11.68
CA LEU A 20 -21.88 -4.09 -12.03
C LEU A 20 -20.45 -4.46 -12.41
N GLU A 21 -19.88 -5.50 -11.80
CA GLU A 21 -18.54 -5.98 -12.14
C GLU A 21 -18.52 -6.64 -13.51
N ILE A 22 -19.56 -7.40 -13.86
CA ILE A 22 -19.75 -7.99 -15.19
C ILE A 22 -19.89 -6.88 -16.24
N VAL A 23 -20.73 -5.87 -15.96
CA VAL A 23 -20.91 -4.72 -16.86
C VAL A 23 -19.58 -3.97 -17.07
N ASN A 24 -18.85 -3.70 -15.99
CA ASN A 24 -17.54 -3.06 -16.07
C ASN A 24 -16.54 -3.88 -16.91
N LEU A 25 -16.53 -5.21 -16.74
CA LEU A 25 -15.69 -6.11 -17.52
C LEU A 25 -16.02 -6.07 -19.01
N ILE A 26 -17.31 -6.10 -19.36
CA ILE A 26 -17.78 -6.00 -20.76
C ILE A 26 -17.35 -4.66 -21.38
N ILE A 27 -17.54 -3.55 -20.66
CA ILE A 27 -17.14 -2.21 -21.14
C ILE A 27 -15.63 -2.15 -21.36
N ALA A 28 -14.82 -2.68 -20.44
CA ALA A 28 -13.37 -2.70 -20.56
C ALA A 28 -12.90 -3.52 -21.78
N PHE A 29 -13.48 -4.70 -22.03
CA PHE A 29 -13.16 -5.49 -23.21
C PHE A 29 -13.61 -4.82 -24.51
N MET A 30 -14.80 -4.22 -24.52
CA MET A 30 -15.31 -3.46 -25.66
C MET A 30 -14.38 -2.30 -26.00
N PHE A 31 -13.97 -1.50 -25.01
CA PHE A 31 -13.04 -0.39 -25.20
C PHE A 31 -11.71 -0.86 -25.80
N ASN A 32 -11.08 -1.89 -25.23
CA ASN A 32 -9.82 -2.43 -25.76
C ASN A 32 -9.98 -2.95 -27.20
N SER A 33 -11.11 -3.59 -27.50
CA SER A 33 -11.41 -4.10 -28.85
C SER A 33 -11.58 -2.96 -29.86
N LEU A 34 -12.29 -1.89 -29.48
CA LEU A 34 -12.43 -0.69 -30.32
C LEU A 34 -11.07 -0.03 -30.56
N MET A 35 -10.24 0.12 -29.53
CA MET A 35 -8.90 0.70 -29.67
C MET A 35 -8.01 -0.15 -30.58
N PHE A 36 -8.10 -1.47 -30.47
CA PHE A 36 -7.39 -2.38 -31.37
C PHE A 36 -7.89 -2.26 -32.82
N TYR A 37 -9.21 -2.18 -33.03
CA TYR A 37 -9.80 -2.06 -34.37
C TYR A 37 -9.39 -0.75 -35.07
N PHE A 38 -9.46 0.39 -34.37
CA PHE A 38 -9.19 1.70 -34.96
C PHE A 38 -7.69 2.05 -35.05
N PHE A 39 -6.88 1.58 -34.10
CA PHE A 39 -5.48 2.01 -33.96
C PHE A 39 -4.46 0.86 -34.03
N GLY A 40 -4.93 -0.38 -34.15
CA GLY A 40 -4.10 -1.58 -34.28
C GLY A 40 -3.45 -2.05 -32.98
N GLY A 41 -2.63 -3.10 -33.09
CA GLY A 41 -1.98 -3.75 -31.94
C GLY A 41 -0.99 -2.87 -31.16
N LYS A 42 -0.39 -1.86 -31.81
CA LYS A 42 0.55 -0.94 -31.14
C LYS A 42 -0.08 -0.22 -29.95
N THR A 43 -1.36 0.10 -30.06
CA THR A 43 -2.11 0.78 -28.98
C THR A 43 -2.28 -0.11 -27.75
N LEU A 44 -2.57 -1.40 -27.95
CA LEU A 44 -2.63 -2.35 -26.84
C LEU A 44 -1.26 -2.53 -26.17
N SER A 45 -0.20 -2.64 -26.96
CA SER A 45 1.17 -2.68 -26.42
C SER A 45 1.49 -1.42 -25.61
N TYR A 46 1.10 -0.25 -26.12
CA TYR A 46 1.27 1.02 -25.42
C TYR A 46 0.52 1.04 -24.07
N PHE A 47 -0.73 0.59 -24.01
CA PHE A 47 -1.49 0.53 -22.75
C PHE A 47 -0.87 -0.42 -21.73
N LEU A 48 -0.45 -1.61 -22.17
CA LEU A 48 0.19 -2.60 -21.30
C LEU A 48 1.52 -2.08 -20.75
N LEU A 49 2.37 -1.51 -21.61
CA LEU A 49 3.67 -0.95 -21.22
C LEU A 49 3.49 0.27 -20.31
N SER A 50 2.55 1.15 -20.62
CA SER A 50 2.25 2.33 -19.78
C SER A 50 1.75 1.93 -18.40
N THR A 51 0.88 0.92 -18.32
CA THR A 51 0.42 0.36 -17.04
C THR A 51 1.58 -0.27 -16.27
N ALA A 52 2.42 -1.05 -16.95
CA ALA A 52 3.59 -1.66 -16.33
C ALA A 52 4.53 -0.60 -15.74
N LEU A 53 4.90 0.41 -16.53
CA LEU A 53 5.79 1.49 -16.10
C LEU A 53 5.17 2.36 -14.99
N GLY A 54 3.89 2.71 -15.12
CA GLY A 54 3.16 3.50 -14.12
C GLY A 54 2.91 2.78 -12.80
N LEU A 55 2.92 1.45 -12.78
CA LEU A 55 2.79 0.65 -11.56
C LEU A 55 4.13 0.12 -11.03
N SER A 56 5.21 0.24 -11.80
CA SER A 56 6.52 -0.37 -11.50
C SER A 56 7.58 0.68 -11.14
N LEU A 57 8.79 0.59 -11.68
CA LEU A 57 9.97 1.32 -11.21
C LEU A 57 9.94 2.78 -11.67
N HIS A 58 9.41 3.66 -10.82
CA HIS A 58 9.56 5.09 -10.97
C HIS A 58 9.61 5.74 -9.57
N PRO A 59 10.27 6.90 -9.39
CA PRO A 59 10.45 7.51 -8.06
C PRO A 59 9.17 7.72 -7.24
N ILE A 60 8.03 7.91 -7.92
CA ILE A 60 6.72 8.14 -7.29
C ILE A 60 6.05 6.81 -6.87
N SER A 61 6.44 5.65 -7.41
CA SER A 61 5.88 4.37 -6.96
C SER A 61 6.30 4.01 -5.54
N GLY A 62 7.33 4.68 -5.00
CA GLY A 62 7.68 4.60 -3.59
C GLY A 62 6.56 5.07 -2.66
N HIS A 63 5.61 5.90 -3.13
CA HIS A 63 4.43 6.24 -2.32
C HIS A 63 3.57 5.01 -2.02
N PHE A 64 3.37 4.13 -3.01
CA PHE A 64 2.61 2.91 -2.80
C PHE A 64 3.29 1.98 -1.81
N ILE A 65 4.63 1.96 -1.80
CA ILE A 65 5.38 1.14 -0.86
C ILE A 65 5.33 1.73 0.56
N ALA A 66 5.52 3.05 0.67
CA ALA A 66 5.43 3.78 1.93
C ALA A 66 4.07 3.61 2.63
N GLU A 67 3.00 3.47 1.85
CA GLU A 67 1.64 3.41 2.39
C GLU A 67 1.15 1.98 2.71
N HIS A 68 1.74 0.96 2.08
CA HIS A 68 1.22 -0.41 2.14
C HIS A 68 2.18 -1.41 2.78
N TYR A 69 3.42 -1.00 3.08
CA TYR A 69 4.40 -1.83 3.78
C TYR A 69 4.83 -1.18 5.09
N VAL A 70 5.02 -2.00 6.11
CA VAL A 70 5.38 -1.58 7.46
C VAL A 70 6.90 -1.54 7.55
N PHE A 71 7.48 -0.35 7.62
CA PHE A 71 8.92 -0.15 7.82
C PHE A 71 9.28 0.04 9.30
N GLN A 72 8.34 0.53 10.12
CA GLN A 72 8.49 0.70 11.55
C GLN A 72 7.35 -0.01 12.30
N GLN A 73 7.70 -0.84 13.28
CA GLN A 73 6.69 -1.58 14.03
C GLN A 73 5.76 -0.60 14.80
N GLY A 74 4.46 -0.84 14.71
CA GLY A 74 3.42 -0.05 15.40
C GLY A 74 2.63 0.93 14.53
N TYR A 75 3.05 1.19 13.28
CA TYR A 75 2.36 2.12 12.37
C TYR A 75 1.93 1.40 11.08
N GLU A 76 0.65 1.53 10.72
CA GLU A 76 0.08 0.87 9.52
C GLU A 76 0.42 1.60 8.22
N THR A 77 0.59 2.92 8.26
CA THR A 77 0.88 3.75 7.09
C THR A 77 1.63 5.04 7.50
N TYR A 78 2.23 5.71 6.52
CA TYR A 78 3.18 6.81 6.73
C TYR A 78 2.94 7.93 5.72
N SER A 79 2.91 9.17 6.21
CA SER A 79 2.92 10.33 5.34
C SER A 79 4.32 10.58 4.76
N TYR A 80 4.35 11.26 3.61
CA TYR A 80 5.52 11.75 2.90
C TYR A 80 5.49 13.27 2.81
N TYR A 81 6.57 13.92 3.24
CA TYR A 81 6.74 15.38 3.25
C TYR A 81 7.98 15.82 2.48
N GLY A 82 8.17 15.25 1.29
CA GLY A 82 9.28 15.61 0.42
C GLY A 82 8.87 16.41 -0.81
N PRO A 83 9.84 16.75 -1.68
CA PRO A 83 9.64 17.65 -2.82
C PRO A 83 8.68 17.10 -3.87
N LEU A 84 8.51 15.78 -3.95
CA LEU A 84 7.62 15.17 -4.96
C LEU A 84 6.15 15.54 -4.74
N ASN A 85 5.77 15.98 -3.54
CA ASN A 85 4.42 16.50 -3.27
C ASN A 85 4.03 17.67 -4.19
N ALA A 86 4.98 18.49 -4.62
CA ALA A 86 4.71 19.61 -5.50
C ALA A 86 4.15 19.17 -6.87
N ILE A 87 4.63 18.03 -7.40
CA ILE A 87 4.19 17.49 -8.70
C ILE A 87 3.11 16.43 -8.56
N THR A 88 2.90 15.88 -7.36
CA THR A 88 1.85 14.90 -7.04
C THR A 88 0.68 15.50 -6.26
N TYR A 89 0.54 16.82 -6.26
CA TYR A 89 -0.58 17.55 -5.65
C TYR A 89 -0.80 17.21 -4.16
N ASN A 90 0.29 17.07 -3.41
CA ASN A 90 0.32 16.76 -1.98
C ASN A 90 -0.31 15.39 -1.61
N VAL A 91 -0.30 14.41 -2.52
CA VAL A 91 -0.77 13.04 -2.20
C VAL A 91 0.01 12.40 -1.04
N GLY A 92 1.25 12.82 -0.80
CA GLY A 92 2.05 12.32 0.32
C GLY A 92 1.51 12.69 1.70
N TYR A 93 0.55 13.61 1.83
CA TYR A 93 -0.16 13.85 3.09
C TYR A 93 -1.19 12.74 3.36
N HIS A 94 -0.68 11.51 3.47
CA HIS A 94 -1.47 10.29 3.43
C HIS A 94 -2.32 10.11 4.68
N ASN A 95 -1.73 10.26 5.87
CA ASN A 95 -2.47 10.17 7.13
C ASN A 95 -3.58 11.23 7.19
N GLU A 96 -3.24 12.46 6.81
CA GLU A 96 -4.20 13.57 6.77
C GLU A 96 -5.32 13.32 5.75
N HIS A 97 -5.01 12.71 4.60
CA HIS A 97 -6.02 12.34 3.61
C HIS A 97 -6.96 11.25 4.13
N HIS A 98 -6.43 10.24 4.84
CA HIS A 98 -7.24 9.18 5.41
C HIS A 98 -8.15 9.67 6.54
N ASP A 99 -7.69 10.60 7.36
CA ASP A 99 -8.50 11.22 8.41
C ASP A 99 -9.55 12.18 7.84
N PHE A 100 -9.19 12.93 6.78
CA PHE A 100 -10.05 13.93 6.16
C PHE A 100 -10.22 13.70 4.65
N PRO A 101 -10.90 12.62 4.22
CA PRO A 101 -10.97 12.20 2.81
C PRO A 101 -11.69 13.20 1.91
N TYR A 102 -12.50 14.09 2.49
CA TYR A 102 -13.25 15.12 1.78
C TYR A 102 -12.48 16.44 1.60
N ILE A 103 -11.26 16.55 2.14
CA ILE A 103 -10.43 17.74 1.96
C ILE A 103 -9.53 17.55 0.72
N PRO A 104 -9.53 18.50 -0.23
CA PRO A 104 -8.70 18.37 -1.42
C PRO A 104 -7.20 18.43 -1.05
N GLY A 105 -6.38 17.67 -1.79
CA GLY A 105 -4.92 17.56 -1.59
C GLY A 105 -4.20 18.90 -1.39
N ARG A 106 -4.60 19.94 -2.15
CA ARG A 106 -4.06 21.31 -2.02
C ARG A 106 -4.13 21.88 -0.59
N ASN A 107 -5.12 21.46 0.20
CA ASN A 107 -5.40 21.97 1.53
C ASN A 107 -4.86 21.06 2.64
N LEU A 108 -4.39 19.84 2.33
CA LEU A 108 -3.81 18.93 3.33
C LEU A 108 -2.62 19.53 4.11
N PRO A 109 -1.73 20.35 3.49
CA PRO A 109 -0.71 21.06 4.27
C PRO A 109 -1.27 21.99 5.34
N LYS A 110 -2.50 22.50 5.16
CA LYS A 110 -3.18 23.33 6.17
C LYS A 110 -3.77 22.46 7.28
N VAL A 111 -4.33 21.30 6.94
CA VAL A 111 -4.83 20.32 7.91
C VAL A 111 -3.72 19.95 8.89
N ARG A 112 -2.56 19.56 8.36
CA ARG A 112 -1.39 19.25 9.19
C ARG A 112 -1.00 20.41 10.11
N LYS A 113 -1.01 21.65 9.61
CA LYS A 113 -0.67 22.83 10.44
C LYS A 113 -1.67 23.10 11.56
N ILE A 114 -2.95 22.82 11.32
CA ILE A 114 -4.03 23.05 12.30
C ILE A 114 -4.00 21.99 13.40
N ALA A 115 -3.69 20.74 13.03
CA ALA A 115 -3.68 19.57 13.91
C ALA A 115 -2.26 18.99 14.06
N ALA A 116 -1.25 19.85 14.16
CA ALA A 116 0.16 19.47 14.14
C ALA A 116 0.50 18.52 15.30
N GLU A 117 -0.16 18.70 16.44
CA GLU A 117 -0.06 17.88 17.63
C GLU A 117 -0.40 16.40 17.39
N TYR A 118 -1.16 16.05 16.34
CA TYR A 118 -1.51 14.68 15.98
C TYR A 118 -0.57 14.06 14.95
N TYR A 119 0.17 14.88 14.18
CA TYR A 119 0.93 14.42 13.01
C TYR A 119 2.44 14.55 13.17
N ASP A 120 2.93 15.50 13.97
CA ASP A 120 4.37 15.80 14.02
C ASP A 120 5.21 14.72 14.70
N TYR A 121 4.61 13.90 15.57
CA TYR A 121 5.29 12.77 16.21
C TYR A 121 5.19 11.46 15.38
N LEU A 122 4.37 11.44 14.32
CA LEU A 122 4.20 10.25 13.50
C LEU A 122 5.41 10.05 12.58
N PRO A 123 5.84 8.80 12.36
CA PRO A 123 6.90 8.53 11.41
C PRO A 123 6.47 8.93 10.00
N SER A 124 7.40 9.55 9.28
CA SER A 124 7.16 10.05 7.94
C SER A 124 8.41 9.97 7.07
N TYR A 125 8.21 10.00 5.76
CA TYR A 125 9.29 9.96 4.78
C TYR A 125 9.54 11.33 4.16
N THR A 126 10.80 11.58 3.80
CA THR A 126 11.20 12.76 3.02
C THR A 126 11.62 12.41 1.59
N SER A 127 11.86 11.12 1.31
CA SER A 127 12.24 10.63 -0.02
C SER A 127 11.60 9.28 -0.35
N TRP A 128 10.72 9.24 -1.35
CA TRP A 128 10.19 7.97 -1.90
C TRP A 128 11.25 7.14 -2.61
N ILE A 129 12.29 7.77 -3.16
CA ILE A 129 13.43 7.04 -3.73
C ILE A 129 14.15 6.26 -2.63
N LYS A 130 14.32 6.86 -1.44
CA LYS A 130 14.88 6.16 -0.29
C LYS A 130 14.00 4.99 0.15
N VAL A 131 12.67 5.17 0.16
CA VAL A 131 11.72 4.08 0.45
C VAL A 131 11.90 2.91 -0.53
N LEU A 132 12.01 3.21 -1.84
CA LEU A 132 12.27 2.18 -2.86
C LEU A 132 13.62 1.48 -2.64
N TYR A 133 14.68 2.25 -2.34
CA TYR A 133 16.00 1.71 -2.06
C TYR A 133 15.96 0.77 -0.85
N ASP A 134 15.42 1.25 0.28
CA ASP A 134 15.30 0.48 1.51
C ASP A 134 14.48 -0.81 1.29
N PHE A 135 13.40 -0.75 0.52
CA PHE A 135 12.59 -1.92 0.20
C PHE A 135 13.34 -2.99 -0.62
N VAL A 136 14.31 -2.58 -1.44
CA VAL A 136 15.11 -3.51 -2.25
C VAL A 136 16.32 -4.04 -1.49
N THR A 137 16.94 -3.22 -0.64
CA THR A 137 18.23 -3.53 -0.02
C THR A 137 18.16 -3.96 1.44
N ASN A 138 17.03 -3.77 2.13
CA ASN A 138 16.87 -4.13 3.54
C ASN A 138 16.09 -5.45 3.67
N ASP A 139 16.75 -6.50 4.13
CA ASP A 139 16.14 -7.83 4.31
C ASP A 139 14.98 -7.84 5.33
N ASN A 140 14.90 -6.83 6.21
CA ASN A 140 13.81 -6.70 7.18
C ASN A 140 12.54 -6.07 6.60
N VAL A 141 12.60 -5.51 5.39
CA VAL A 141 11.45 -4.89 4.74
C VAL A 141 11.20 -5.57 3.40
N GLY A 142 10.06 -6.23 3.27
CA GLY A 142 9.73 -6.95 2.05
C GLY A 142 8.24 -7.09 1.81
N PRO A 143 7.84 -7.88 0.80
CA PRO A 143 6.44 -8.06 0.38
C PRO A 143 5.48 -8.56 1.48
N TRP A 144 6.03 -9.03 2.59
CA TRP A 144 5.31 -9.60 3.73
C TRP A 144 5.30 -8.69 4.97
N ALA A 145 6.04 -7.57 4.95
CA ALA A 145 6.08 -6.60 6.04
C ALA A 145 4.76 -5.82 6.11
N ARG A 146 3.76 -6.38 6.80
CA ARG A 146 2.42 -5.79 6.95
C ARG A 146 1.86 -6.04 8.35
N MET A 147 1.00 -5.16 8.82
CA MET A 147 0.19 -5.42 10.01
C MET A 147 -0.93 -6.41 9.62
N THR A 148 -1.08 -7.50 10.38
CA THR A 148 -2.25 -8.38 10.30
C THR A 148 -3.08 -8.20 11.56
N ARG A 149 -4.38 -7.97 11.42
CA ARG A 149 -5.27 -7.91 12.58
C ARG A 149 -5.69 -9.33 12.97
N PRO A 150 -5.79 -9.64 14.26
CA PRO A 150 -6.31 -10.93 14.72
C PRO A 150 -7.72 -11.10 14.17
N THR A 151 -7.94 -12.14 13.37
CA THR A 151 -9.26 -12.44 12.81
C THR A 151 -9.97 -13.36 13.79
N LYS A 152 -11.16 -12.99 14.26
CA LYS A 152 -12.00 -13.91 15.05
C LYS A 152 -12.59 -14.95 14.11
N ILE A 153 -12.17 -16.21 14.24
CA ILE A 153 -12.85 -17.36 13.63
C ILE A 153 -13.66 -18.01 14.76
N GLY A 154 -14.96 -17.69 14.83
CA GLY A 154 -15.80 -18.10 15.96
C GLY A 154 -15.34 -17.49 17.29
N HIS A 155 -15.19 -18.32 18.34
CA HIS A 155 -14.72 -17.89 19.67
C HIS A 155 -13.20 -17.89 19.83
N ILE A 156 -12.44 -18.32 18.83
CA ILE A 156 -10.98 -18.42 18.90
C ILE A 156 -10.37 -17.13 18.37
N GLN A 157 -9.62 -16.43 19.21
CA GLN A 157 -8.85 -15.26 18.83
C GLN A 157 -7.50 -15.73 18.30
N VAL A 158 -7.35 -15.72 16.97
CA VAL A 158 -6.07 -16.04 16.34
C VAL A 158 -5.17 -14.82 16.47
N PRO A 159 -4.02 -14.91 17.15
CA PRO A 159 -3.12 -13.78 17.31
C PRO A 159 -2.62 -13.28 15.94
N SER A 160 -2.43 -11.98 15.83
CA SER A 160 -1.69 -11.36 14.73
C SER A 160 -0.29 -11.96 14.62
N GLN A 161 0.32 -11.85 13.43
CA GLN A 161 1.74 -12.23 13.25
C GLN A 161 2.65 -11.52 14.26
N GLN A 162 2.27 -10.31 14.67
CA GLN A 162 2.98 -9.49 15.65
C GLN A 162 2.89 -10.05 17.07
N GLU A 163 1.69 -10.46 17.49
CA GLU A 163 1.49 -11.15 18.78
C GLU A 163 2.23 -12.49 18.80
N TYR A 164 2.28 -13.21 17.67
CA TYR A 164 3.04 -14.45 17.55
C TYR A 164 4.56 -14.24 17.66
N GLU A 165 5.13 -13.25 16.95
CA GLU A 165 6.56 -12.95 17.05
C GLU A 165 6.96 -12.43 18.44
N GLN A 166 6.14 -11.58 19.07
CA GLN A 166 6.37 -11.17 20.46
C GLN A 166 6.28 -12.34 21.43
N GLN A 167 5.33 -13.27 21.23
CA GLN A 167 5.25 -14.49 22.03
C GLN A 167 6.47 -15.38 21.85
N LEU A 168 6.99 -15.52 20.62
CA LEU A 168 8.23 -16.24 20.34
C LEU A 168 9.43 -15.58 21.00
N GLN A 169 9.58 -14.26 20.89
CA GLN A 169 10.65 -13.52 21.56
C GLN A 169 10.59 -13.72 23.09
N ASN A 170 9.39 -13.68 23.66
CA ASN A 170 9.17 -13.85 25.09
C ASN A 170 9.40 -15.30 25.57
N THR A 171 9.14 -16.31 24.74
CA THR A 171 9.42 -17.72 25.06
C THR A 171 10.90 -18.07 24.91
N VAL A 172 11.58 -17.52 23.91
CA VAL A 172 13.03 -17.69 23.72
C VAL A 172 13.84 -17.04 24.85
N ASN A 173 13.34 -15.92 25.39
CA ASN A 173 13.99 -15.19 26.48
C ASN A 173 13.62 -15.68 27.89
N GLN A 174 12.81 -16.75 28.04
CA GLN A 174 12.59 -17.33 29.37
C GLN A 174 13.84 -18.10 29.82
N PRO A 175 14.34 -17.88 31.04
CA PRO A 175 15.39 -18.74 31.58
C PRO A 175 14.85 -20.16 31.62
N LYS A 176 15.56 -21.10 30.98
CA LYS A 176 15.29 -22.53 31.14
C LYS A 176 15.24 -22.79 32.65
N LYS A 177 14.07 -23.19 33.17
CA LYS A 177 14.01 -23.73 34.53
C LYS A 177 15.01 -24.89 34.56
N GLN A 178 16.06 -24.72 35.36
CA GLN A 178 16.92 -25.82 35.75
C GLN A 178 16.06 -26.70 36.65
N ASP A 179 15.70 -27.87 36.14
CA ASP A 179 15.28 -29.00 36.97
C ASP A 179 16.49 -29.56 37.73
#